data_AF-A0AAD0E331-F1
#
_entry.id   AF-A0AAD0E331-F1
#
_cell.length_a   1.000
_cell.length_b   1.000
_cell.length_c   1.000
_cell.angle_alpha   90.00
_cell.angle_beta   90.00
_cell.angle_gamma   90.00
#
_symmetry.space_group_name_H-M   'P 1'
#
loop_
_entity.id
_entity.type
_entity.pdbx_description
1 polymer ?
#
loop_
_entity_poly.entity_id
_entity_poly.type
_entity_poly.pdbx_seq_one_letter_code
_entity_poly.pdbx_strand_id
1 'polypeptide(L)'
;MFVNPEQLHSGGNQSHRAGGHAQEGADHLAGGTLESGMFGDFEAAASFHSAVTAAHGQHVKNLQGHSETLTGVGTKAHHAANGFTNMDEHNAAELRAVRCSSSTSTPRT
;
A
#
# COMPACT_ATOMS: atom_id res chain seq x y z
N MET A 1 -17.99 -12.46 -11.59
CA MET A 1 -17.31 -11.52 -10.66
C MET A 1 -17.11 -10.22 -11.41
N PHE A 2 -17.50 -9.08 -10.84
CA PHE A 2 -17.23 -7.76 -11.42
C PHE A 2 -16.11 -7.10 -10.63
N VAL A 3 -15.07 -6.66 -11.33
CA VAL A 3 -13.94 -5.92 -10.77
C VAL A 3 -13.90 -4.57 -11.45
N ASN A 4 -13.60 -3.51 -10.68
CA ASN A 4 -13.32 -2.20 -11.21
C ASN A 4 -11.81 -1.93 -11.10
N PRO A 5 -11.02 -2.09 -12.19
CA PRO A 5 -9.58 -1.87 -12.17
C PRO A 5 -9.20 -0.44 -11.80
N GLU A 6 -10.00 0.56 -12.15
CA GLU A 6 -9.73 1.96 -11.77
C GLU A 6 -9.84 2.17 -10.26
N GLN A 7 -10.83 1.54 -9.61
CA GLN A 7 -10.94 1.58 -8.16
C GLN A 7 -9.80 0.83 -7.47
N LEU A 8 -9.34 -0.30 -8.03
CA LEU A 8 -8.14 -0.98 -7.54
C LEU A 8 -6.90 -0.09 -7.66
N HIS A 9 -6.74 0.60 -8.80
CA HIS A 9 -5.62 1.49 -9.03
C HIS A 9 -5.67 2.71 -8.09
N SER A 10 -6.83 3.33 -7.93
CA SER A 10 -7.05 4.44 -7.01
C SER A 10 -6.79 4.03 -5.56
N GLY A 11 -7.34 2.89 -5.11
CA GLY A 11 -7.06 2.32 -3.80
C GLY A 11 -5.58 2.03 -3.60
N GLY A 12 -4.91 1.48 -4.63
CA GLY A 12 -3.48 1.23 -4.62
C GLY A 12 -2.64 2.49 -4.39
N ASN A 13 -2.96 3.56 -5.10
CA ASN A 13 -2.34 4.87 -4.92
C ASN A 13 -2.53 5.41 -3.50
N GLN A 14 -3.73 5.28 -2.93
CA GLN A 14 -3.97 5.75 -1.57
C GLN A 14 -3.23 4.92 -0.52
N SER A 15 -3.17 3.60 -0.68
CA SER A 15 -2.35 2.75 0.19
C SER A 15 -0.87 3.10 0.10
N HIS A 16 -0.34 3.37 -1.09
CA HIS A 16 1.05 3.77 -1.25
C HIS A 16 1.35 5.13 -0.57
N ARG A 17 0.47 6.12 -0.73
CA ARG A 17 0.59 7.41 -0.04
C ARG A 17 0.54 7.27 1.48
N ALA A 18 -0.38 6.46 1.98
CA ALA A 18 -0.47 6.18 3.41
C ALA A 18 0.80 5.48 3.93
N GLY A 19 1.39 4.57 3.15
CA GLY A 19 2.68 3.96 3.46
C GLY A 19 3.82 4.98 3.49
N GLY A 20 3.83 5.94 2.56
CA GLY A 20 4.76 7.07 2.55
C GLY A 20 4.64 7.92 3.82
N HIS A 21 3.43 8.32 4.20
CA HIS A 21 3.21 9.09 5.44
C HIS A 21 3.60 8.32 6.71
N ALA A 22 3.40 7.01 6.73
CA ALA A 22 3.86 6.17 7.84
C ALA A 22 5.41 6.18 7.94
N GLN A 23 6.11 6.14 6.80
CA GLN A 23 7.57 6.25 6.78
C GLN A 23 8.04 7.64 7.23
N GLU A 24 7.44 8.71 6.69
CA GLU A 24 7.74 10.09 7.10
C GLU A 24 7.54 10.27 8.62
N GLY A 25 6.47 9.70 9.17
CA GLY A 25 6.21 9.68 10.60
C GLY A 25 7.25 8.90 11.40
N ALA A 26 7.69 7.74 10.88
CA ALA A 26 8.75 6.94 11.51
C ALA A 26 10.07 7.72 11.56
N ASP A 27 10.46 8.35 10.46
CA ASP A 27 11.69 9.13 10.34
C ASP A 27 11.66 10.35 11.25
N HIS A 28 10.54 11.09 11.25
CA HIS A 28 10.36 12.24 12.12
C HIS A 28 10.41 11.84 13.60
N LEU A 29 9.75 10.74 14.00
CA LEU A 29 9.77 10.27 15.37
C LEU A 29 11.17 9.78 15.77
N ALA A 30 11.84 9.01 14.91
CA ALA A 30 13.19 8.50 15.15
C ALA A 30 14.22 9.64 15.29
N GLY A 31 14.03 10.76 14.59
CA GLY A 31 14.86 11.95 14.72
C GLY A 31 14.69 12.70 16.06
N GLY A 32 13.57 12.49 16.77
CA GLY A 32 13.35 13.04 18.10
C GLY A 32 14.01 12.20 19.20
N THR A 33 15.30 12.41 19.43
CA THR A 33 16.07 11.67 20.44
C THR A 33 15.67 12.03 21.87
N LEU A 34 15.56 11.04 22.74
CA LEU A 34 15.29 11.21 24.18
C LEU A 34 16.63 11.23 24.92
N GLU A 35 17.06 12.41 25.34
CA GLU A 35 18.33 12.56 26.07
C GLU A 35 18.22 12.05 27.50
N SER A 36 19.33 11.52 28.02
CA SER A 36 19.42 11.15 29.43
C SER A 36 19.23 12.40 30.30
N GLY A 37 18.46 12.28 31.38
CA GLY A 37 18.19 13.40 32.28
C GLY A 37 17.23 14.47 31.72
N MET A 38 16.66 14.32 30.51
CA MET A 38 15.68 15.30 29.97
C MET A 38 14.44 15.46 30.86
N PHE A 39 14.19 14.47 31.71
CA PHE A 39 13.07 14.44 32.65
C PHE A 39 13.48 14.88 34.06
N GLY A 40 14.71 15.35 34.28
CA GLY A 40 15.21 15.78 35.58
C GLY A 40 15.85 14.66 36.41
N ASP A 41 16.28 15.02 37.62
CA ASP A 41 16.97 14.15 38.58
C ASP A 41 16.11 13.94 39.82
N PHE A 42 15.05 13.14 39.65
CA PHE A 42 14.19 12.70 40.74
C PHE A 42 13.93 11.20 40.64
N GLU A 43 13.47 10.59 41.74
CA GLU A 43 13.35 9.14 41.89
C GLU A 43 12.61 8.45 40.73
N ALA A 44 11.53 9.07 40.24
CA ALA A 44 10.73 8.54 39.13
C ALA A 44 11.23 8.94 37.72
N ALA A 45 12.24 9.80 37.59
CA ALA A 45 12.68 10.29 36.29
C ALA A 45 13.33 9.18 35.44
N ALA A 46 14.11 8.29 36.07
CA ALA A 46 14.77 7.18 35.38
C ALA A 46 13.78 6.12 34.87
N SER A 47 12.75 5.80 35.67
CA SER A 47 11.71 4.85 35.27
C SER A 47 10.84 5.44 34.15
N PHE A 48 10.51 6.73 34.24
CA PHE A 48 9.81 7.44 33.18
C PHE A 48 10.62 7.48 31.88
N HIS A 49 11.90 7.82 31.95
CA HIS A 49 12.80 7.81 30.79
C HIS A 49 12.80 6.45 30.08
N SER A 50 12.92 5.37 30.84
CA SER A 50 12.91 4.01 30.32
C SER A 50 11.59 3.67 29.63
N ALA A 51 10.46 4.04 30.24
CA ALA A 51 9.14 3.79 29.68
C ALA A 51 8.91 4.57 28.38
N VAL A 52 9.26 5.86 28.33
CA VAL A 52 9.12 6.69 27.14
C VAL A 52 10.05 6.21 26.02
N THR A 53 11.27 5.80 26.35
CA THR A 53 12.22 5.24 25.36
C THR A 53 11.71 3.94 24.75
N ALA A 54 11.15 3.05 25.57
CA ALA A 54 10.54 1.82 25.08
C ALA A 54 9.33 2.11 24.17
N ALA A 55 8.44 3.03 24.59
CA ALA A 55 7.28 3.41 23.81
C ALA A 55 7.67 4.11 22.48
N HIS A 56 8.65 5.01 22.52
CA HIS A 56 9.21 5.69 21.35
C HIS A 56 9.72 4.68 20.32
N GLY A 57 10.61 3.78 20.75
CA GLY A 57 11.15 2.74 19.87
C GLY A 57 10.08 1.81 19.32
N GLN A 58 9.06 1.46 20.12
CA GLN A 58 7.93 0.65 19.65
C GLN A 58 7.08 1.39 18.61
N HIS A 59 6.82 2.68 18.79
CA HIS A 59 6.05 3.46 17.82
C HIS A 59 6.79 3.65 16.49
N VAL A 60 8.10 3.86 16.51
CA VAL A 60 8.93 3.89 15.28
C VAL A 60 8.78 2.57 14.52
N LYS A 61 8.93 1.42 15.20
CA LYS A 61 8.78 0.09 14.58
C LYS A 61 7.38 -0.13 14.02
N ASN A 62 6.33 0.28 14.74
CA ASN A 62 4.96 0.15 14.27
C ASN A 62 4.72 0.96 13.00
N LEU A 63 5.23 2.20 12.94
CA LEU A 63 5.13 3.06 11.75
C LEU A 63 5.87 2.48 10.54
N GLN A 64 7.07 1.92 10.75
CA GLN A 64 7.81 1.20 9.71
C GLN A 64 7.00 -0.01 9.19
N GLY A 65 6.44 -0.83 10.09
CA GLY A 65 5.59 -1.95 9.70
C GLY A 65 4.31 -1.54 8.96
N HIS A 66 3.72 -0.38 9.30
CA HIS A 66 2.62 0.20 8.53
C HIS A 66 3.07 0.65 7.15
N SER A 67 4.24 1.29 7.03
CA SER A 67 4.79 1.68 5.74
C SER A 67 4.95 0.49 4.80
N GLU A 68 5.59 -0.58 5.27
CA GLU A 68 5.80 -1.81 4.51
C GLU A 68 4.47 -2.45 4.09
N THR A 69 3.54 -2.60 5.04
CA THR A 69 2.24 -3.24 4.79
C THR A 69 1.43 -2.47 3.75
N LEU A 70 1.30 -1.15 3.92
CA LEU A 70 0.47 -0.31 3.05
C LEU A 70 1.08 -0.15 1.67
N THR A 71 2.41 -0.03 1.58
CA THR A 71 3.14 -0.06 0.29
C THR A 71 2.93 -1.41 -0.42
N GLY A 72 2.99 -2.51 0.32
CA GLY A 72 2.73 -3.85 -0.20
C GLY A 72 1.30 -4.04 -0.70
N VAL A 73 0.30 -3.54 0.04
CA VAL A 73 -1.10 -3.52 -0.40
C VAL A 73 -1.25 -2.69 -1.68
N GLY A 74 -0.65 -1.50 -1.74
CA GLY A 74 -0.69 -0.64 -2.92
C GLY A 74 -0.13 -1.34 -4.17
N THR A 75 1.04 -1.98 -4.01
CA THR A 75 1.70 -2.75 -5.08
C THR A 75 0.80 -3.88 -5.59
N LYS A 76 0.18 -4.65 -4.68
CA LYS A 76 -0.74 -5.75 -5.04
C LYS A 76 -1.99 -5.24 -5.74
N ALA A 77 -2.54 -4.10 -5.33
CA ALA A 77 -3.71 -3.50 -5.96
C ALA A 77 -3.40 -3.05 -7.40
N HIS A 78 -2.24 -2.43 -7.64
CA HIS A 78 -1.79 -2.11 -9.00
C HIS A 78 -1.58 -3.36 -9.85
N HIS A 79 -0.93 -4.39 -9.30
CA HIS A 79 -0.75 -5.66 -10.00
C HIS A 79 -2.09 -6.29 -10.40
N ALA A 80 -3.06 -6.31 -9.49
CA ALA A 80 -4.40 -6.81 -9.75
C ALA A 80 -5.12 -5.97 -10.83
N ALA A 81 -5.09 -4.64 -10.73
CA ALA A 81 -5.69 -3.75 -11.72
C ALA A 81 -5.15 -4.05 -13.13
N ASN A 82 -3.83 -4.12 -13.29
CA ASN A 82 -3.19 -4.44 -14.57
C ASN A 82 -3.59 -5.83 -15.08
N GLY A 83 -3.61 -6.83 -14.19
CA GLY A 83 -4.03 -8.19 -14.54
C GLY A 83 -5.46 -8.25 -15.08
N PHE A 84 -6.40 -7.57 -14.41
CA PHE A 84 -7.79 -7.52 -14.85
C PHE A 84 -7.97 -6.74 -16.15
N THR A 85 -7.30 -5.59 -16.33
CA THR A 85 -7.33 -4.83 -17.59
C THR A 85 -6.82 -5.66 -18.76
N ASN A 86 -5.65 -6.30 -18.61
CA ASN A 86 -5.07 -7.13 -19.67
C ASN A 86 -5.99 -8.31 -20.03
N MET A 87 -6.59 -8.94 -19.04
CA MET A 87 -7.53 -10.04 -19.26
C MET A 87 -8.78 -9.57 -20.02
N ASP A 88 -9.34 -8.40 -19.66
CA ASP A 88 -10.52 -7.85 -20.34
C ASP A 88 -10.22 -7.50 -21.81
N GLU A 89 -9.09 -6.83 -22.06
CA GLU A 89 -8.65 -6.48 -23.41
C GLU A 89 -8.39 -7.72 -24.29
N HIS A 90 -7.71 -8.72 -23.73
CA HIS A 90 -7.43 -9.98 -24.42
C HIS A 90 -8.73 -10.72 -24.78
N ASN A 91 -9.62 -10.91 -23.81
CA ASN A 91 -10.90 -11.59 -24.03
C ASN A 91 -11.76 -10.82 -25.05
N ALA A 92 -11.77 -9.48 -25.00
CA ALA A 92 -12.49 -8.67 -25.98
C ALA A 92 -11.91 -8.84 -27.39
N ALA A 93 -10.58 -8.96 -27.55
CA ALA A 93 -9.96 -9.22 -28.83
C ALA A 93 -10.33 -10.60 -29.39
N GLU A 94 -10.30 -11.65 -28.55
CA GLU A 94 -10.71 -13.01 -28.95
C GLU A 94 -12.17 -13.05 -29.39
N LEU A 95 -13.07 -12.41 -28.63
CA LEU A 95 -14.49 -12.34 -28.98
C LEU A 95 -14.74 -11.59 -30.30
N ARG A 96 -13.97 -10.52 -30.59
CA ARG A 96 -14.04 -9.83 -31.88
C ARG A 96 -13.57 -10.73 -33.01
N ALA A 97 -12.48 -11.48 -32.82
CA ALA A 97 -11.96 -12.42 -33.81
C ALA A 97 -12.98 -13.51 -34.18
N VAL A 98 -13.63 -14.11 -33.17
CA VAL A 98 -14.69 -15.13 -33.38
C VAL A 98 -15.90 -14.55 -34.13
N ARG A 99 -16.29 -13.30 -33.83
CA ARG A 99 -17.37 -12.62 -34.56
C ARG A 99 -17.01 -12.37 -36.01
N CYS A 100 -15.80 -11.91 -36.28
CA CYS A 100 -15.29 -11.70 -37.63
C CYS A 100 -15.22 -13.00 -38.43
N SER A 101 -14.74 -14.10 -37.86
CA SER A 101 -14.70 -15.39 -38.54
C SER A 101 -16.11 -15.93 -38.85
N SER A 102 -17.07 -15.70 -37.95
CA SER A 102 -18.46 -16.11 -38.14
C SER A 102 -19.15 -15.32 -39.26
N SER A 103 -18.93 -14.00 -39.32
CA SER A 103 -19.52 -13.15 -40.37
C SER A 103 -18.91 -13.41 -41.76
N THR A 104 -17.63 -13.79 -41.84
CA THR A 104 -17.01 -14.25 -43.09
C THR A 104 -17.43 -15.66 -43.51
N SER A 105 -18.02 -16.45 -42.60
CA SER A 105 -18.45 -17.83 -42.87
C SER A 105 -19.89 -17.94 -43.37
N THR A 106 -20.68 -16.86 -43.35
CA THR A 106 -22.03 -16.82 -43.97
C THR A 106 -21.91 -16.88 -45.49
N PRO A 107 -22.35 -17.95 -46.18
CA PRO A 107 -22.31 -18.02 -47.64
C PRO A 107 -23.35 -17.06 -48.23
N ARG A 108 -22.94 -16.31 -49.26
CA ARG A 108 -23.84 -15.56 -50.12
C ARG A 108 -24.67 -16.57 -50.93
N THR A 109 -25.93 -16.79 -50.54
CA THR A 109 -26.97 -17.42 -51.36
C THR A 109 -27.73 -16.37 -52.15
#